data_AF-A0A1Y2XDF3-F1
#
_entry.id   AF-A0A1Y2XDF3-F1
#
_cell.length_a   1.000
_cell.length_b   1.000
_cell.length_c   1.000
_cell.angle_alpha   90.00
_cell.angle_beta   90.00
_cell.angle_gamma   90.00
#
_symmetry.space_group_name_H-M   'P 1'
#
loop_
_entity.id
_entity.type
_entity.pdbx_description
1 polymer ?
#
loop_
_entity_poly.entity_id
_entity_poly.type
_entity_poly.pdbx_seq_one_letter_code
_entity_poly.pdbx_strand_id
1 'polypeptide(L)'
;MSETGSILSSPGGEVVGTGLTIERSPFGLEKFYDYEQGGHHPIHLGDVLHARYKIIHKLGSGGYSNVWLCHDICSDAFKYVALKVIMGEGSTKDCPELRINRLLKSGFESLETADYFCLPLDQFEI
;
A
#
# COMPACT_ATOMS: atom_id res chain seq x y z
N MET A 1 -3.25 -0.50 30.47
CA MET A 1 -3.11 0.78 31.20
C MET A 1 -1.61 1.03 31.28
N SER A 2 -1.10 1.83 30.35
CA SER A 2 -0.69 3.23 30.55
C SER A 2 0.83 3.31 30.78
N GLU A 3 1.57 3.48 29.69
CA GLU A 3 2.89 4.11 29.76
C GLU A 3 2.76 5.54 29.24
N THR A 4 2.72 6.45 30.20
CA THR A 4 2.83 7.89 30.03
C THR A 4 4.29 8.24 29.75
N GLY A 5 4.62 8.51 28.50
CA GLY A 5 5.85 9.24 28.14
C GLY A 5 5.59 10.74 28.16
N SER A 6 5.49 11.34 29.34
CA SER A 6 5.39 12.79 29.51
C SER A 6 6.76 13.42 29.23
N ILE A 7 6.91 14.12 28.10
CA ILE A 7 7.99 15.09 27.95
C ILE A 7 7.52 16.38 28.63
N LEU A 8 8.08 16.64 29.80
CA LEU A 8 7.96 17.89 30.53
C LEU A 8 8.48 19.03 29.66
N SER A 9 7.61 19.97 29.28
CA SER A 9 8.03 21.26 28.76
C SER A 9 8.45 22.15 29.94
N SER A 10 9.75 22.24 30.19
CA SER A 10 10.30 23.35 30.97
C SER A 10 10.22 24.64 30.13
N PRO A 11 9.75 25.77 30.69
CA PRO A 11 9.79 27.05 29.99
C PRO A 11 11.21 27.61 30.12
N GLY A 12 11.96 27.65 29.02
CA GLY A 12 13.23 28.37 28.94
C GLY A 12 14.49 27.58 28.59
N GLY A 13 14.37 26.40 27.97
CA GLY A 13 15.51 25.69 27.37
C GLY A 13 15.46 25.79 25.85
N GLU A 14 16.29 26.63 25.26
CA GLU A 14 16.48 26.70 23.81
C GLU A 14 17.11 25.37 23.35
N VAL A 15 16.27 24.45 22.86
CA VAL A 15 16.77 23.29 22.12
C VAL A 15 17.29 23.85 20.79
N VAL A 16 18.61 24.03 20.69
CA VAL A 16 19.29 24.39 19.44
C VAL A 16 19.19 23.19 18.50
N GLY A 17 18.01 22.98 17.94
CA GLY A 17 17.81 22.17 16.74
C GLY A 17 18.40 22.93 15.55
N THR A 18 18.72 22.22 14.49
CA THR A 18 19.33 22.75 13.24
C THR A 18 18.47 23.78 12.49
N GLY A 19 17.42 24.33 13.11
CA GLY A 19 16.43 25.20 12.47
C GLY A 19 15.53 24.45 11.48
N LEU A 20 15.67 23.13 11.36
CA LEU A 20 14.92 22.31 10.42
C LEU A 20 13.76 21.62 11.14
N THR A 21 12.57 22.18 11.02
CA THR A 21 11.32 21.54 11.45
C THR A 21 10.68 20.89 10.23
N ILE A 22 10.51 19.56 10.26
CA ILE A 22 9.65 18.87 9.29
C ILE A 22 8.22 19.04 9.77
N GLU A 23 7.44 19.85 9.05
CA GLU A 23 6.00 19.90 9.24
C GLU A 23 5.44 18.49 8.99
N ARG A 24 4.60 17.99 9.90
CA ARG A 24 4.04 16.65 9.76
C ARG A 24 3.26 16.55 8.45
N SER A 25 3.25 15.34 7.87
CA SER A 25 2.44 15.05 6.69
C SER A 25 0.98 15.47 6.95
N PRO A 26 0.34 16.23 6.03
CA PRO A 26 -1.07 16.57 6.12
C PRO A 26 -1.94 15.34 6.43
N PHE A 27 -3.02 15.52 7.18
CA PHE A 27 -3.94 14.43 7.49
C PHE A 27 -4.42 13.73 6.20
N GLY A 28 -4.29 12.41 6.15
CA GLY A 28 -4.71 11.60 5.00
C GLY A 28 -3.60 11.26 3.99
N LEU A 29 -2.39 11.78 4.18
CA LEU A 29 -1.20 11.33 3.46
C LEU A 29 -0.46 10.25 4.24
N GLU A 30 0.30 9.43 3.52
CA GLU A 30 1.20 8.46 4.12
C GLU A 30 2.34 9.14 4.88
N LYS A 31 2.95 8.40 5.80
CA LYS A 31 4.09 8.92 6.55
C LYS A 31 5.35 8.63 5.76
N PHE A 32 6.26 9.60 5.68
CA PHE A 32 7.51 9.42 4.94
C PHE A 32 8.35 8.25 5.45
N TYR A 33 8.31 7.97 6.76
CA TYR A 33 9.00 6.84 7.39
C TYR A 33 8.36 5.48 7.09
N ASP A 34 7.16 5.46 6.51
CA ASP A 34 6.57 4.22 6.01
C ASP A 34 7.27 3.75 4.72
N TYR A 35 8.20 4.49 4.13
CA TYR A 35 9.01 4.10 2.94
C TYR A 35 10.40 3.55 3.29
N GLU A 36 10.60 3.11 4.53
CA GLU A 36 11.83 2.46 4.96
C GLU A 36 11.82 0.95 4.64
N GLN A 37 12.91 0.25 4.97
CA GLN A 37 13.00 -1.20 4.78
C GLN A 37 11.83 -1.91 5.49
N GLY A 38 11.09 -2.75 4.74
CA GLY A 38 9.90 -3.43 5.24
C GLY A 38 8.60 -2.61 5.10
N GLY A 39 8.68 -1.34 4.73
CA GLY A 39 7.54 -0.46 4.51
C GLY A 39 6.96 -0.51 3.09
N HIS A 40 6.35 0.59 2.66
CA HIS A 40 5.82 0.81 1.32
C HIS A 40 6.91 0.75 0.26
N HIS A 41 6.60 0.08 -0.85
CA HIS A 41 7.43 0.13 -2.05
C HIS A 41 7.28 1.50 -2.74
N PRO A 42 8.38 2.21 -3.06
CA PRO A 42 8.33 3.45 -3.83
C PRO A 42 7.80 3.21 -5.25
N ILE A 43 6.75 3.93 -5.65
CA ILE A 43 6.12 3.82 -6.97
C ILE A 43 5.83 5.23 -7.50
N HIS A 44 6.19 5.48 -8.76
CA HIS A 44 5.99 6.75 -9.44
C HIS A 44 4.92 6.66 -10.52
N LEU A 45 4.31 7.80 -10.86
CA LEU A 45 3.38 7.87 -11.98
C LEU A 45 4.13 7.56 -13.29
N GLY A 46 3.54 6.72 -14.13
CA GLY A 46 4.15 6.27 -15.38
C GLY A 46 4.99 5.00 -15.27
N ASP A 47 5.33 4.54 -14.06
CA ASP A 47 6.00 3.24 -13.87
C ASP A 47 5.17 2.11 -14.49
N VAL A 48 5.85 1.07 -14.97
CA VAL A 48 5.20 -0.14 -15.50
C VAL A 48 5.59 -1.33 -14.64
N LEU A 49 4.65 -1.79 -13.82
CA LEU A 49 4.85 -2.94 -12.95
C LEU A 49 4.46 -4.23 -13.68
N HIS A 50 5.22 -5.29 -13.43
CA HIS A 50 5.02 -6.61 -14.06
C HIS A 50 4.94 -6.57 -15.60
N ALA A 51 5.65 -5.62 -16.22
CA ALA A 51 5.62 -5.37 -17.67
C ALA A 51 4.21 -5.17 -18.26
N ARG A 52 3.20 -4.85 -17.44
CA ARG A 52 1.78 -4.86 -17.81
C ARG A 52 0.95 -3.73 -17.20
N TYR A 53 1.25 -3.31 -15.99
CA TYR A 53 0.42 -2.37 -15.25
C TYR A 53 1.09 -1.01 -15.21
N LYS A 54 0.65 -0.09 -16.08
CA LYS A 54 1.14 1.28 -16.10
C LYS A 54 0.45 2.11 -15.02
N ILE A 55 1.21 2.69 -14.10
CA ILE A 55 0.70 3.51 -12.99
C ILE A 55 0.17 4.85 -13.51
N ILE A 56 -1.07 5.19 -13.14
CA ILE A 56 -1.75 6.43 -13.54
C ILE A 56 -1.92 7.38 -12.38
N HIS A 57 -2.43 6.87 -11.25
CA HIS A 57 -2.67 7.69 -10.07
C HIS A 57 -2.75 6.83 -8.81
N LYS A 58 -2.57 7.43 -7.63
CA LYS A 58 -2.78 6.75 -6.35
C LYS A 58 -4.26 6.83 -5.99
N LEU A 59 -4.88 5.68 -5.72
CA LEU A 59 -6.29 5.60 -5.30
C LEU A 59 -6.44 5.70 -3.79
N GLY A 60 -5.44 5.26 -3.03
CA GLY A 60 -5.47 5.35 -1.58
C GLY A 60 -4.25 4.78 -0.89
N SER A 61 -4.17 5.08 0.39
CA SER A 61 -3.15 4.60 1.32
C SER A 61 -3.86 4.00 2.52
N GLY A 62 -3.46 2.80 2.94
CA GLY A 62 -3.86 2.20 4.20
C GLY A 62 -2.63 1.82 5.01
N GLY A 63 -2.82 1.43 6.27
CA GLY A 63 -1.70 1.15 7.18
C GLY A 63 -0.75 0.03 6.75
N TYR A 64 -1.15 -0.83 5.81
CA TYR A 64 -0.37 -2.00 5.37
C TYR A 64 -0.16 -2.07 3.85
N SER A 65 -0.72 -1.13 3.07
CA SER A 65 -0.68 -1.20 1.61
C SER A 65 -1.05 0.11 0.93
N ASN A 66 -0.55 0.32 -0.27
CA ASN A 66 -0.98 1.36 -1.18
C ASN A 66 -1.82 0.79 -2.32
N VAL A 67 -2.81 1.54 -2.80
CA VAL A 67 -3.65 1.14 -3.93
C VAL A 67 -3.48 2.15 -5.06
N TRP A 68 -3.19 1.65 -6.26
CA TRP A 68 -2.87 2.44 -7.45
C TRP A 68 -3.85 2.17 -8.59
N LEU A 69 -4.30 3.23 -9.24
CA LEU A 69 -5.01 3.15 -10.52
C LEU A 69 -3.98 2.87 -11.61
N CYS A 70 -4.21 1.81 -12.36
CA CYS A 70 -3.32 1.38 -13.43
C CYS A 70 -4.09 1.15 -14.73
N HIS A 71 -3.39 1.30 -15.86
CA HIS A 71 -3.84 0.81 -17.17
C HIS A 71 -3.17 -0.54 -17.43
N ASP A 72 -3.96 -1.56 -17.76
CA ASP A 72 -3.48 -2.86 -18.23
C ASP A 72 -3.11 -2.74 -19.72
N ILE A 73 -1.82 -2.54 -20.01
CA ILE A 73 -1.33 -2.28 -21.39
C ILE A 73 -1.26 -3.54 -22.25
N CYS A 74 -1.50 -4.72 -21.67
CA CYS A 74 -1.49 -5.99 -22.40
C CYS A 74 -2.91 -6.49 -22.73
N SER A 75 -3.95 -5.79 -22.30
CA SER A 75 -5.33 -6.14 -22.64
C SER A 75 -5.67 -5.66 -24.05
N ASP A 76 -6.39 -6.49 -24.83
CA ASP A 76 -6.86 -6.13 -26.18
C ASP A 76 -7.80 -4.92 -26.19
N ALA A 77 -8.51 -4.69 -25.07
CA ALA A 77 -9.37 -3.55 -24.84
C ALA A 77 -8.78 -2.65 -23.76
N PHE A 78 -9.05 -1.35 -23.86
CA PHE A 78 -8.62 -0.38 -22.86
C PHE A 78 -9.24 -0.70 -21.49
N LYS A 79 -8.41 -1.04 -20.50
CA LYS A 79 -8.85 -1.56 -19.20
C LYS A 79 -8.12 -0.92 -18.04
N TYR A 80 -8.88 -0.29 -17.13
CA TYR A 80 -8.37 0.18 -15.85
C TYR A 80 -8.44 -0.93 -14.79
N VAL A 81 -7.42 -0.98 -13.94
CA VAL A 81 -7.36 -1.90 -12.79
C VAL A 81 -6.86 -1.17 -11.55
N ALA A 82 -7.23 -1.69 -10.39
CA ALA A 82 -6.67 -1.26 -9.11
C ALA A 82 -5.57 -2.26 -8.70
N LEU A 83 -4.35 -1.76 -8.48
CA LEU A 83 -3.23 -2.55 -7.99
C LEU A 83 -2.99 -2.25 -6.52
N LYS A 84 -3.18 -3.24 -5.66
CA LYS A 84 -2.86 -3.17 -4.23
C LYS A 84 -1.45 -3.70 -4.00
N VAL A 85 -0.56 -2.86 -3.46
CA VAL A 85 0.83 -3.19 -3.15
C VAL A 85 1.00 -3.21 -1.64
N ILE A 86 1.29 -4.39 -1.10
CA ILE A 86 1.46 -4.64 0.34
C ILE A 86 2.86 -4.15 0.76
N MET A 87 2.99 -3.65 1.99
CA MET A 87 4.29 -3.32 2.58
C MET A 87 5.21 -4.55 2.64
N GLY A 88 6.52 -4.34 2.57
CA GLY A 88 7.52 -5.41 2.51
C GLY A 88 7.42 -6.42 3.66
N GLU A 89 7.26 -5.96 4.90
CA GLU A 89 7.13 -6.83 6.08
C GLU A 89 5.83 -7.66 6.06
N GLY A 90 4.76 -7.09 5.48
CA GLY A 90 3.49 -7.79 5.26
C GLY A 90 3.49 -8.73 4.06
N SER A 91 4.46 -8.62 3.15
CA SER A 91 4.54 -9.37 1.90
C SER A 91 5.13 -10.77 2.09
N THR A 92 4.54 -11.55 3.00
CA THR A 92 4.91 -12.95 3.24
C THR A 92 4.05 -13.90 2.41
N LYS A 93 4.53 -15.13 2.19
CA LYS A 93 3.75 -16.18 1.49
C LYS A 93 2.41 -16.50 2.15
N ASP A 94 2.32 -16.26 3.47
CA ASP A 94 1.14 -16.50 4.27
C ASP A 94 0.32 -15.24 4.59
N CYS A 95 0.55 -14.15 3.88
CA CYS A 95 -0.20 -12.92 4.11
C CYS A 95 -1.72 -13.15 3.95
N PRO A 96 -2.54 -12.61 4.88
CA PRO A 96 -3.99 -12.78 4.86
C PRO A 96 -4.64 -12.35 3.56
N GLU A 97 -4.14 -11.29 2.95
CA GLU A 97 -4.61 -10.71 1.69
C GLU A 97 -4.54 -11.69 0.52
N LEU A 98 -3.57 -12.61 0.52
CA LEU A 98 -3.38 -13.59 -0.56
C LEU A 98 -4.02 -14.95 -0.25
N ARG A 99 -4.63 -15.13 0.93
CA ARG A 99 -5.35 -16.37 1.27
C ARG A 99 -6.49 -16.64 0.30
N ILE A 100 -7.21 -15.60 -0.13
CA ILE A 100 -8.30 -15.76 -1.09
C ILE A 100 -7.80 -16.31 -2.44
N ASN A 101 -6.63 -15.87 -2.91
CA ASN A 101 -6.04 -16.35 -4.16
C ASN A 101 -5.71 -17.85 -4.11
N ARG A 102 -5.31 -18.36 -2.93
CA ARG A 102 -5.10 -19.80 -2.72
C ARG A 102 -6.40 -20.59 -2.82
N LEU A 103 -7.49 -20.06 -2.28
CA LEU A 103 -8.82 -20.68 -2.37
C LEU A 103 -9.33 -20.72 -3.82
N LEU A 104 -9.18 -19.63 -4.57
CA LEU A 104 -9.56 -19.59 -5.98
C LEU A 104 -8.80 -20.64 -6.80
N LYS A 105 -7.48 -20.78 -6.59
CA LYS A 105 -6.65 -21.80 -7.23
C LYS A 105 -7.04 -23.24 -6.87
N SER A 106 -7.73 -23.46 -5.75
CA SER A 106 -8.22 -24.80 -5.36
C SER A 106 -9.52 -25.21 -6.06
N GLY A 107 -10.03 -24.41 -6.99
CA GLY A 107 -11.27 -24.69 -7.72
C GLY A 107 -12.52 -24.20 -7.00
N PHE A 108 -12.38 -23.27 -6.05
CA PHE A 108 -13.51 -22.59 -5.39
C PHE A 108 -14.16 -21.53 -6.31
N GLU A 109 -14.24 -21.79 -7.61
CA GLU A 109 -15.05 -21.02 -8.54
C GLU A 109 -16.47 -21.59 -8.55
N SER A 110 -17.15 -21.55 -7.40
CA SER A 110 -18.61 -21.56 -7.46
C SER A 110 -19.02 -20.17 -7.93
N LEU A 111 -19.56 -20.10 -9.16
CA LEU A 111 -20.02 -18.86 -9.79
C LEU A 111 -20.93 -18.02 -8.88
N GLU A 112 -21.58 -18.62 -7.87
CA GLU A 112 -22.47 -17.94 -6.93
C GLU A 112 -21.76 -17.00 -5.96
N THR A 113 -20.46 -17.18 -5.67
CA THR A 113 -19.77 -16.36 -4.65
C THR A 113 -19.11 -15.11 -5.26
N ALA A 114 -18.66 -15.18 -6.52
CA ALA A 114 -18.01 -14.07 -7.21
C ALA A 114 -18.95 -12.87 -7.44
N ASP A 115 -20.26 -13.10 -7.47
CA ASP A 115 -21.26 -12.05 -7.61
C ASP A 115 -21.30 -11.08 -6.41
N TYR A 116 -20.83 -11.54 -5.25
CA TYR A 116 -20.89 -10.77 -3.99
C TYR A 116 -19.52 -10.26 -3.52
N PHE A 117 -18.43 -10.75 -4.11
CA PHE A 117 -17.07 -10.43 -3.67
C PHE A 117 -16.18 -10.02 -4.86
N CYS A 118 -15.45 -8.91 -4.69
CA CYS A 118 -14.41 -8.52 -5.65
C CYS A 118 -13.19 -9.43 -5.50
N LEU A 119 -13.04 -10.37 -6.43
CA LEU A 119 -11.90 -11.28 -6.46
C LEU A 119 -10.68 -10.62 -7.15
N PRO A 120 -9.45 -10.86 -6.67
CA PRO A 120 -8.25 -10.37 -7.34
C PRO A 120 -8.12 -10.96 -8.75
N LEU A 121 -7.72 -10.12 -9.71
CA LEU A 121 -7.54 -10.52 -11.11
C LEU A 121 -6.21 -11.24 -11.36
N ASP A 122 -5.18 -10.90 -10.58
CA ASP A 122 -3.81 -11.39 -10.74
C ASP A 122 -3.02 -11.20 -9.43
N GLN A 123 -1.85 -11.83 -9.32
CA GLN A 123 -0.89 -11.70 -8.23
C GLN A 123 0.54 -11.87 -8.75
N PHE A 124 1.41 -10.90 -8.44
CA PHE A 124 2.83 -10.94 -8.79
C PHE A 124 3.70 -10.29 -7.69
N GLU A 125 5.01 -10.50 -7.76
CA GLU A 125 6.03 -9.90 -6.92
C GLU A 125 6.80 -8.82 -7.72
N ILE A 126 7.35 -7.83 -7.02
CA ILE A 126 8.11 -6.69 -7.57
C ILE A 126 9.45 -6.53 -6.84
#